data_AF-A0A553UJD8-F1
#
_entry.id   AF-A0A553UJD8-F1
#
_cell.length_a   1.000
_cell.length_b   1.000
_cell.length_c   1.000
_cell.angle_alpha   90.00
_cell.angle_beta   90.00
_cell.angle_gamma   90.00
#
_symmetry.space_group_name_H-M   'P 1'
#
loop_
_entity.id
_entity.type
_entity.pdbx_description
1 polymer ?
#
loop_
_entity_poly.entity_id
_entity_poly.type
_entity_poly.pdbx_seq_one_letter_code
_entity_poly.pdbx_strand_id
1 'polypeptide(L)' 'MSHKYKDRVKNLIAELEKDLFEREECVRLVLLAMFAGKAIFLYGPPGTAKSMIARKVSLAFGTPEDIFGPLDIGQLKQI' A
#
# COMPACT_ATOMS: atom_id res chain seq x y z
N MET A 1 -15.48 13.54 -19.68
CA MET A 1 -15.69 12.48 -18.65
C MET A 1 -14.45 11.62 -18.33
N SER A 2 -13.23 11.93 -18.83
CA SER A 2 -12.02 11.10 -18.62
C SER A 2 -11.17 11.47 -17.38
N HIS A 3 -11.34 12.65 -16.77
CA HIS A 3 -10.42 13.13 -15.72
C HIS A 3 -10.67 12.60 -14.30
N LYS A 4 -11.84 12.02 -14.03
CA LYS A 4 -12.25 11.60 -12.67
C LYS A 4 -11.29 10.60 -12.02
N TYR A 5 -10.76 9.64 -12.78
CA TYR A 5 -9.81 8.64 -12.25
C TYR A 5 -8.43 9.23 -12.00
N LYS A 6 -7.96 10.10 -12.88
CA LYS A 6 -6.69 10.80 -12.74
C LYS A 6 -6.68 11.61 -11.44
N ASP A 7 -7.76 12.32 -11.16
CA ASP A 7 -7.88 13.12 -9.94
C ASP A 7 -7.99 12.27 -8.68
N ARG A 8 -8.71 11.13 -8.74
CA ARG A 8 -8.75 10.15 -7.63
C ARG A 8 -7.37 9.58 -7.31
N VAL A 9 -6.61 9.19 -8.33
CA VAL A 9 -5.26 8.65 -8.13
C VAL A 9 -4.32 9.72 -7.59
N LYS A 10 -4.39 10.96 -8.08
CA LYS A 10 -3.62 12.09 -7.53
C LYS A 10 -3.93 12.32 -6.05
N ASN A 11 -5.21 12.35 -5.67
CA ASN A 11 -5.61 12.54 -4.29
C ASN A 11 -5.15 11.38 -3.40
N LEU A 12 -5.21 10.15 -3.90
CA LEU A 12 -4.70 8.98 -3.20
C LEU A 12 -3.18 9.09 -2.97
N ILE A 13 -2.42 9.43 -4.00
CA ILE A 13 -0.96 9.63 -3.89
C ILE A 13 -0.65 10.71 -2.85
N ALA A 14 -1.35 11.86 -2.90
CA ALA A 14 -1.15 12.95 -1.94
C ALA A 14 -1.41 12.51 -0.50
N GLU A 15 -2.43 11.69 -0.25
CA GLU A 15 -2.72 11.15 1.08
C GLU A 15 -1.64 10.16 1.56
N LEU A 16 -1.22 9.27 0.66
CA LEU A 16 -0.18 8.29 0.95
C LEU A 16 1.19 8.96 1.19
N GLU A 17 1.48 10.09 0.57
CA GLU A 17 2.76 10.82 0.72
C GLU A 17 2.85 11.69 1.98
N LYS A 18 1.74 11.95 2.68
CA LYS A 18 1.78 12.70 3.95
C LYS A 18 2.78 12.08 4.93
N ASP A 19 3.54 12.91 5.64
CA ASP A 19 4.49 12.49 6.68
C ASP A 19 5.62 11.54 6.17
N LEU A 20 5.85 11.47 4.86
CA LEU A 20 6.90 10.68 4.20
C LEU A 20 7.87 11.59 3.45
N PHE A 21 8.82 12.18 4.17
CA PHE A 21 9.85 13.04 3.58
C PHE A 21 10.85 12.21 2.75
N GLU A 22 11.15 12.66 1.53
CA GLU A 22 12.13 12.07 0.61
C GLU A 22 11.81 10.63 0.17
N ARG A 23 10.54 10.21 0.29
CA ARG A 23 10.08 8.84 -0.03
C ARG A 23 8.89 8.81 -0.98
N GLU A 24 8.53 9.94 -1.55
CA GLU A 24 7.37 10.13 -2.43
C GLU A 24 7.46 9.22 -3.66
N GLU A 25 8.64 9.14 -4.27
CA GLU A 25 8.87 8.25 -5.42
C GLU A 25 8.66 6.78 -5.06
N CYS A 26 9.18 6.33 -3.91
CA CYS A 26 8.99 4.96 -3.46
C CYS A 26 7.51 4.62 -3.29
N VAL A 27 6.71 5.53 -2.70
CA VAL A 27 5.26 5.35 -2.52
C VAL A 27 4.57 5.21 -3.88
N ARG A 28 4.89 6.07 -4.85
CA ARG A 28 4.31 6.02 -6.20
C ARG A 28 4.65 4.71 -6.92
N LEU A 29 5.89 4.23 -6.82
CA LEU A 29 6.33 2.98 -7.43
C LEU A 29 5.66 1.75 -6.79
N VAL A 30 5.52 1.73 -5.48
CA VAL A 30 4.79 0.66 -4.77
C VAL A 30 3.34 0.64 -5.21
N LEU A 31 2.67 1.79 -5.25
CA LEU A 31 1.28 1.89 -5.70
C LEU A 31 1.13 1.44 -7.16
N LEU A 32 2.06 1.82 -8.04
CA LEU A 32 2.07 1.39 -9.44
C LEU A 32 2.24 -0.12 -9.57
N ALA A 33 3.17 -0.71 -8.83
CA ALA A 33 3.39 -2.16 -8.81
C ALA A 33 2.12 -2.90 -8.36
N MET A 34 1.43 -2.39 -7.35
CA MET A 34 0.16 -2.94 -6.88
C MET A 34 -0.95 -2.86 -7.95
N PHE A 35 -1.12 -1.71 -8.61
CA PHE A 35 -2.09 -1.59 -9.72
C PHE A 35 -1.76 -2.51 -10.89
N ALA A 36 -0.47 -2.78 -11.14
CA ALA A 36 -0.03 -3.72 -12.16
C ALA A 36 -0.14 -5.19 -11.74
N GLY A 37 -0.54 -5.49 -10.50
CA GLY A 37 -0.55 -6.85 -9.94
C GLY A 37 0.85 -7.47 -9.86
N LYS A 38 1.88 -6.63 -9.70
CA LYS A 38 3.29 -7.06 -9.62
C LYS A 38 3.80 -6.97 -8.18
N ALA A 39 4.64 -7.92 -7.81
CA ALA A 39 5.37 -7.86 -6.56
C ALA A 39 6.45 -6.75 -6.62
N ILE A 40 6.73 -6.14 -5.46
CA ILE A 40 7.80 -5.15 -5.30
C ILE A 40 8.63 -5.47 -4.06
N PHE A 41 9.94 -5.22 -4.12
CA PHE A 41 10.86 -5.41 -3.01
C PHE A 41 11.44 -4.06 -2.57
N LEU A 42 11.31 -3.75 -1.27
CA LEU A 42 11.87 -2.54 -0.68
C LEU A 42 13.20 -2.87 0.01
N TYR A 43 14.30 -2.37 -0.54
CA TYR A 43 15.65 -2.60 -0.01
C TYR A 43 16.18 -1.37 0.73
N GLY A 44 16.88 -1.59 1.85
CA GLY A 44 17.63 -0.54 2.54
C GLY A 44 17.84 -0.79 4.05
N PRO A 45 18.67 0.02 4.73
CA PRO A 45 18.99 -0.11 6.16
C PRO A 45 17.75 -0.10 7.08
N PRO A 46 17.79 -0.68 8.29
CA PRO A 46 16.70 -0.55 9.25
C PRO A 46 16.40 0.93 9.54
N GLY A 47 15.13 1.25 9.83
CA GLY A 47 14.69 2.63 10.09
C GLY A 47 14.31 3.47 8.85
N THR A 48 14.49 2.96 7.62
CA THR A 48 14.15 3.70 6.38
C THR A 48 12.67 3.68 5.98
N ALA A 49 11.75 3.55 6.94
CA ALA A 49 10.30 3.55 6.72
C ALA A 49 9.73 2.47 5.75
N LYS A 50 10.50 1.45 5.34
CA LYS A 50 10.04 0.38 4.42
C LYS A 50 8.70 -0.25 4.84
N SER A 51 8.60 -0.70 6.08
CA SER A 51 7.37 -1.32 6.62
C SER A 51 6.22 -0.31 6.74
N MET A 52 6.54 0.97 6.99
CA MET A 52 5.54 2.04 7.03
C MET A 52 4.95 2.28 5.65
N ILE A 53 5.78 2.36 4.60
CA ILE A 53 5.32 2.49 3.21
C ILE A 53 4.41 1.32 2.85
N ALA A 54 4.83 0.08 3.12
CA ALA A 54 4.03 -1.11 2.82
C ALA A 54 2.64 -1.07 3.50
N ARG A 55 2.59 -0.75 4.80
CA ARG A 55 1.33 -0.62 5.55
C ARG A 55 0.46 0.54 5.06
N LYS A 56 1.07 1.66 4.70
CA LYS A 56 0.31 2.84 4.27
C LYS A 56 -0.34 2.61 2.91
N VAL A 57 0.38 1.99 1.98
CA VAL A 57 -0.18 1.63 0.67
C VAL A 57 -1.23 0.52 0.80
N SER A 58 -1.07 -0.44 1.72
CA SER A 58 -2.10 -1.48 1.91
C SER A 58 -3.47 -0.90 2.33
N LEU A 59 -3.49 0.18 3.11
CA LEU A 59 -4.73 0.87 3.50
C LEU A 59 -5.50 1.44 2.30
N ALA A 60 -4.85 1.69 1.16
CA ALA A 60 -5.52 2.18 -0.04
C ALA A 60 -6.47 1.13 -0.67
N PHE A 61 -6.33 -0.14 -0.30
CA PHE A 61 -7.02 -1.26 -0.95
C PHE A 61 -7.96 -2.04 -0.03
N GLY A 62 -8.24 -1.53 1.18
CA GLY A 62 -9.19 -2.13 2.12
C GLY A 62 -8.52 -2.90 3.25
N THR A 63 -9.33 -3.63 4.02
CA THR A 63 -8.81 -4.46 5.11
C THR A 63 -8.29 -5.79 4.57
N PRO A 64 -7.44 -6.50 5.35
CA PRO A 64 -7.09 -7.86 5.00
C PRO A 64 -8.31 -8.75 4.78
N GLU A 65 -9.44 -8.52 5.45
CA GLU A 65 -10.66 -9.29 5.21
C GLU A 65 -11.26 -9.04 3.81
N ASP A 66 -11.17 -7.79 3.30
CA ASP A 66 -11.60 -7.46 1.94
C ASP A 66 -10.74 -8.15 0.87
N ILE A 67 -9.47 -8.42 1.20
CA ILE A 67 -8.46 -8.96 0.27
C ILE A 67 -8.35 -10.50 0.37
N PHE A 68 -8.44 -11.04 1.58
CA PHE A 68 -8.19 -12.46 1.89
C PHE A 68 -9.45 -13.21 2.35
N GLY A 69 -10.60 -12.53 2.47
CA GLY A 69 -11.79 -13.08 3.09
C GLY A 69 -11.71 -13.05 4.62
N PRO A 70 -12.81 -13.38 5.34
CA PRO A 70 -12.79 -13.40 6.80
C PRO A 70 -11.69 -14.33 7.31
N LEU A 71 -10.72 -13.77 8.03
CA LEU A 71 -9.71 -14.53 8.74
C LEU A 71 -10.40 -15.32 9.86
N ASP A 72 -10.60 -16.62 9.64
CA ASP A 72 -11.13 -17.51 10.67
C ASP A 72 -10.03 -17.84 11.70
N ILE A 73 -9.86 -16.94 12.68
CA ILE A 73 -8.89 -17.06 13.78
C ILE A 73 -9.08 -18.37 14.57
N GLY A 74 -10.25 -19.02 14.45
CA GLY A 74 -10.51 -20.34 15.02
C GLY A 74 -9.55 -21.43 14.52
N GLN A 75 -9.04 -21.32 13.28
CA GLN A 75 -8.12 -22.32 12.71
C GLN A 75 -6.65 -22.13 13.14
N LEU A 76 -6.29 -20.96 13.69
CA LEU A 76 -4.92 -20.66 14.13
C LEU A 76 -4.57 -21.25 15.50
N LYS A 77 -5.55 -21.78 16.25
CA LYS A 77 -5.32 -22.42 17.56
C LYS A 77 -4.89 -23.89 17.51
N GLN A 78 -4.72 -24.47 16.31
CA GLN A 78 -4.33 -25.89 16.15
C GLN A 78 -2.91 -26.10 15.60
N ILE A 79 -2.07 -25.07 15.53
CA ILE A 79 -0.64 -25.21 15.18
C ILE A 79 0.20 -25.07 16.44
#